data_AF-A0A3D0X9E4-F1
#
_entry.id   AF-A0A3D0X9E4-F1
#
_cell.length_a   1.000
_cell.length_b   1.000
_cell.length_c   1.000
_cell.angle_alpha   90.00
_cell.angle_beta   90.00
_cell.angle_gamma   90.00
#
_symmetry.space_group_name_H-M   'P 1'
#
loop_
_entity.id
_entity.type
_entity.pdbx_description
1 polymer ?
#
loop_
_entity_poly.entity_id
_entity_poly.type
_entity_poly.pdbx_seq_one_letter_code
_entity_poly.pdbx_strand_id
1 'polypeptide(L)'
;MEEIKSIGKIKNIFKPEKIRSIIIIAGIIGIALIFLSSYVDFGSASGKRKDEEFSVTTYSTEIESDLQSVLSQIEGAGKTKVLLTM
;
A
#
# COMPACT_ATOMS: atom_id res chain seq x y z
N MET A 1 1.05 -6.69 45.25
CA MET A 1 -0.21 -7.49 45.20
C MET A 1 -1.11 -7.19 43.99
N GLU A 2 -0.77 -6.22 43.12
CA GLU A 2 -1.64 -5.86 41.98
C GLU A 2 -1.37 -6.65 40.69
N GLU A 3 -0.15 -7.16 40.46
CA GLU A 3 0.20 -7.89 39.23
C GLU A 3 -0.52 -9.25 39.08
N ILE A 4 -0.73 -9.97 40.19
CA ILE A 4 -1.33 -11.32 40.16
C ILE A 4 -2.83 -11.27 39.79
N LYS A 5 -3.51 -10.14 40.06
CA LYS A 5 -4.94 -9.97 39.76
C LYS A 5 -5.20 -9.76 38.27
N SER A 6 -4.23 -9.24 37.53
CA SER A 6 -4.32 -9.01 36.07
C SER A 6 -4.24 -10.32 35.29
N ILE A 7 -3.34 -11.21 35.69
CA ILE A 7 -3.09 -12.51 35.03
C ILE A 7 -4.34 -13.42 35.10
N GLY A 8 -5.07 -13.40 36.22
CA GLY A 8 -6.32 -14.15 36.38
C GLY A 8 -7.46 -13.71 35.46
N LYS A 9 -7.51 -12.41 35.08
CA LYS A 9 -8.53 -11.89 34.17
C LYS A 9 -8.25 -12.27 32.72
N ILE A 10 -6.99 -12.27 32.30
CA ILE A 10 -6.56 -12.66 30.95
C ILE A 10 -6.82 -14.17 30.72
N LYS A 11 -6.57 -15.00 31.74
CA LYS A 11 -6.84 -16.45 31.69
C LYS A 11 -8.33 -16.78 31.50
N ASN A 12 -9.22 -15.90 31.97
CA ASN A 12 -10.67 -16.05 31.83
C ASN A 12 -11.21 -15.60 30.46
N ILE A 13 -10.41 -14.85 29.69
CA ILE A 13 -10.70 -14.46 28.30
C ILE A 13 -10.26 -15.58 27.33
N PHE A 14 -9.31 -16.43 27.75
CA PHE A 14 -8.81 -17.57 26.98
C PHE A 14 -9.73 -18.81 26.97
N LYS A 15 -11.01 -18.64 27.32
CA LYS A 15 -12.02 -19.70 27.16
C LYS A 15 -12.45 -19.77 25.70
N PRO A 16 -12.49 -20.95 25.07
CA PRO A 16 -12.73 -21.10 23.63
C PRO A 16 -14.07 -20.48 23.18
N GLU A 17 -15.09 -20.54 24.03
CA GLU A 17 -16.39 -19.90 23.80
C GLU A 17 -16.34 -18.37 23.73
N LYS A 18 -15.49 -17.73 24.55
CA LYS A 18 -15.31 -16.27 24.57
C LYS A 18 -14.39 -15.80 23.45
N ILE A 19 -13.34 -16.56 23.14
CA ILE A 19 -12.43 -16.29 22.02
C ILE A 19 -13.22 -16.28 20.70
N ARG A 20 -14.10 -17.26 20.48
CA ARG A 20 -14.93 -17.31 19.26
C ARG A 20 -15.77 -16.04 19.09
N SER A 21 -16.40 -15.57 20.17
CA SER A 21 -17.19 -14.34 20.14
C SER A 21 -16.33 -13.10 19.86
N ILE A 22 -15.14 -13.01 20.46
CA ILE A 22 -14.18 -11.92 20.21
C ILE A 22 -13.72 -11.89 18.75
N ILE A 23 -13.43 -13.05 18.15
CA ILE A 23 -13.01 -13.13 16.73
C ILE A 23 -14.15 -12.68 15.81
N ILE A 24 -15.39 -13.07 16.08
CA ILE A 24 -16.56 -12.64 15.30
C ILE A 24 -16.74 -11.12 15.39
N ILE A 25 -16.67 -10.56 16.61
CA ILE A 25 -16.79 -9.11 16.84
C ILE A 25 -15.63 -8.36 16.17
N ALA A 26 -14.40 -8.85 16.29
CA ALA A 26 -13.22 -8.26 15.65
C ALA A 26 -13.32 -8.30 14.12
N GLY A 27 -13.88 -9.38 13.54
CA GLY A 27 -14.14 -9.48 12.11
C GLY A 27 -15.15 -8.44 11.62
N ILE A 28 -16.27 -8.27 12.33
CA ILE A 28 -17.30 -7.26 11.99
C ILE A 28 -16.73 -5.85 12.10
N ILE A 29 -15.99 -5.55 13.17
CA ILE A 29 -15.31 -4.26 13.36
C ILE A 29 -14.27 -4.04 12.25
N GLY A 30 -13.49 -5.05 11.88
CA GLY A 30 -12.51 -4.96 10.79
C GLY A 30 -13.15 -4.62 9.45
N ILE A 31 -14.25 -5.28 9.10
CA ILE A 31 -15.00 -4.98 7.87
C ILE A 31 -15.57 -3.56 7.92
N ALA A 32 -16.19 -3.17 9.03
CA ALA A 32 -16.72 -1.82 9.21
C ALA A 32 -15.63 -0.75 9.08
N LEU A 33 -14.42 -1.01 9.62
CA LEU A 33 -13.27 -0.10 9.52
C LEU A 33 -12.71 0.01 8.10
N ILE A 34 -12.71 -1.05 7.30
CA ILE A 34 -12.31 -1.01 5.88
C ILE A 34 -13.28 -0.13 5.07
N PHE A 35 -14.58 -0.25 5.33
CA PHE A 35 -15.57 0.62 4.70
C PHE A 35 -15.43 2.07 5.17
N LEU A 36 -15.21 2.29 6.46
CA LEU A 36 -15.05 3.62 7.03
C LEU A 36 -13.73 4.29 6.63
N SER A 37 -12.67 3.53 6.35
CA SER A 37 -11.41 4.09 5.85
C SER A 37 -11.54 4.67 4.44
N SER A 38 -12.61 4.35 3.70
CA SER A 38 -12.93 5.05 2.45
C SER A 38 -13.58 6.41 2.66
N TYR A 39 -14.15 6.65 3.84
CA TYR A 39 -14.84 7.89 4.20
C TYR A 39 -13.99 8.79 5.11
N VAL A 40 -13.01 8.21 5.78
CA VAL A 40 -12.03 8.89 6.62
C VAL A 40 -10.69 8.83 5.90
N ASP A 41 -10.30 9.93 5.24
CA ASP A 41 -8.92 10.14 4.80
C ASP A 41 -8.02 10.20 6.03
N PHE A 42 -7.57 9.03 6.49
CA PHE A 42 -6.64 8.91 7.59
C PHE A 42 -5.28 9.38 7.06
N GLY A 43 -5.05 10.69 7.14
CA GLY A 43 -3.82 11.34 6.72
C GLY A 43 -2.60 10.59 7.23
N SER A 44 -1.94 9.87 6.32
CA SER A 44 -0.51 9.55 6.35
C SER A 44 0.08 9.13 7.71
N ALA A 45 -0.42 8.05 8.32
CA ALA A 45 0.17 7.50 9.56
C ALA A 45 0.53 6.01 9.51
N SER A 46 0.44 5.37 8.34
CA SER A 46 1.09 4.09 8.08
C SER A 46 1.95 4.27 6.85
N GLY A 47 3.23 3.91 6.98
CA GLY A 47 4.28 4.23 6.02
C GLY A 47 3.82 4.02 4.60
N LYS A 48 4.17 4.98 3.74
CA LYS A 48 4.10 4.92 2.28
C LYS A 48 4.00 3.47 1.77
N ARG A 49 2.77 2.94 1.71
CA ARG A 49 2.36 2.27 0.50
C ARG A 49 2.26 3.43 -0.46
N LYS A 50 3.43 3.78 -1.01
CA LYS A 50 3.48 4.16 -2.41
C LYS A 50 2.71 3.01 -3.02
N ASP A 51 1.46 3.27 -3.39
CA ASP A 51 0.89 2.57 -4.50
C ASP A 51 2.00 2.60 -5.53
N GLU A 52 2.64 1.45 -5.66
CA GLU A 52 3.53 1.13 -6.74
C GLU A 52 2.64 1.10 -7.98
N GLU A 53 2.18 2.29 -8.37
CA GLU A 53 2.39 2.77 -9.71
C GLU A 53 3.91 2.83 -9.93
N PHE A 54 4.57 1.67 -9.84
CA PHE A 54 5.90 1.44 -10.38
C PHE A 54 5.65 1.47 -11.88
N SER A 55 5.60 2.71 -12.34
CA SER A 55 4.81 3.09 -13.48
C SER A 55 5.55 2.59 -14.71
N VAL A 56 4.94 1.63 -15.42
CA VAL A 56 5.34 1.26 -16.77
C VAL A 56 5.49 2.52 -17.66
N THR A 57 4.73 3.57 -17.36
CA THR A 57 4.76 4.87 -18.04
C THR A 57 6.04 5.69 -17.76
N THR A 58 6.55 5.78 -16.53
CA THR A 58 7.81 6.52 -16.25
C THR A 58 9.01 5.83 -16.87
N TYR A 59 9.12 4.49 -16.76
CA TYR A 59 10.22 3.76 -17.42
C TYR A 59 10.19 3.94 -18.94
N SER A 60 8.99 3.94 -19.54
CA SER A 60 8.86 4.17 -20.99
C SER A 60 9.26 5.59 -21.39
N THR A 61 8.85 6.60 -20.61
CA THR A 61 9.14 8.01 -20.90
C THR A 61 10.63 8.34 -20.75
N GLU A 62 11.29 7.81 -19.72
CA GLU A 62 12.73 7.99 -19.52
C GLU A 62 13.53 7.40 -20.68
N ILE A 63 13.21 6.17 -21.08
CA ILE A 63 13.87 5.50 -22.21
C ILE A 63 13.57 6.20 -23.54
N GLU A 64 12.34 6.69 -23.77
CA GLU A 64 11.99 7.50 -24.95
C GLU A 64 12.84 8.77 -25.03
N SER A 65 12.99 9.49 -23.92
CA SER A 65 13.79 10.72 -23.84
C SER A 65 15.27 10.46 -24.09
N ASP A 66 15.82 9.43 -23.45
CA ASP A 66 17.23 9.05 -23.60
C ASP A 66 17.54 8.64 -25.04
N LEU A 67 16.68 7.80 -25.64
CA LEU A 67 16.85 7.37 -27.02
C LEU A 67 16.70 8.55 -28.00
N GLN A 68 15.74 9.45 -27.77
CA GLN A 68 15.59 10.67 -28.57
C GLN A 68 16.83 11.57 -28.48
N SER A 69 17.43 11.70 -27.29
CA SER A 69 18.64 12.48 -27.06
C SER A 69 19.84 11.93 -27.84
N VAL A 70 20.05 10.61 -27.78
CA VAL A 70 21.12 9.94 -28.52
C VAL A 70 20.92 10.06 -30.02
N LEU A 71 19.72 9.81 -30.53
CA LEU A 71 19.43 9.87 -31.96
C LEU A 71 19.53 11.30 -32.52
N SER A 72 19.17 12.32 -31.73
CA SER A 72 19.28 13.73 -32.15
C SER A 72 20.73 14.23 -32.25
N GLN A 73 21.69 13.53 -31.63
CA GLN A 73 23.11 13.88 -31.72
C GLN A 73 23.78 13.30 -32.97
N ILE A 74 23.10 12.43 -33.72
CA ILE A 74 23.62 11.86 -34.96
C ILE A 74 23.55 12.93 -36.06
N GLU A 75 24.71 13.28 -36.61
CA GLU A 75 24.81 14.24 -37.70
C GLU A 75 23.98 13.78 -38.91
N GLY A 76 23.02 14.60 -39.33
CA GLY A 76 22.07 14.28 -40.41
C GLY A 76 20.72 13.70 -39.98
N ALA A 77 20.52 13.35 -38.70
CA ALA A 77 19.25 12.81 -38.21
C ALA A 77 18.14 13.88 -38.03
N GLY A 78 18.51 15.15 -37.85
CA GLY A 78 17.55 16.23 -37.63
C GLY A 78 16.75 16.05 -36.33
N LYS A 79 15.51 16.56 -36.29
CA LYS A 79 14.65 16.44 -35.11
C LYS A 79 14.02 15.05 -35.04
N THR A 80 14.37 14.29 -34.01
CA THR A 80 13.85 12.93 -33.81
C THR A 80 12.71 12.91 -32.78
N LYS A 81 11.75 11.98 -32.95
CA LYS A 81 10.67 11.71 -32.00
C LYS A 81 10.57 10.21 -31.82
N VAL A 82 10.58 9.75 -30.58
CA VAL A 82 10.61 8.33 -30.22
C VAL A 82 9.33 7.97 -29.46
N LEU A 83 8.78 6.78 -29.73
CA LEU A 83 7.65 6.18 -29.02
C LEU A 83 8.03 4.73 -28.70
N LEU A 84 7.92 4.34 -27.43
CA LEU A 84 8.17 2.99 -26.96
C LEU A 84 6.82 2.27 -26.80
N THR A 85 6.69 1.10 -27.40
CA THR A 85 5.54 0.21 -27.21
C THR A 85 6.03 -1.05 -26.48
N MET A 86 5.36 -1.41 -25.38
CA MET A 86 5.61 -2.63 -24.61
C MET A 86 4.91 -3.84 -25.23
#